data_AF-A0A9W9ZRR9-F1
#
_entry.id   AF-A0A9W9ZRR9-F1
#
_cell.length_a   1.000
_cell.length_b   1.000
_cell.length_c   1.000
_cell.angle_alpha   90.00
_cell.angle_beta   90.00
_cell.angle_gamma   90.00
#
_symmetry.space_group_name_H-M   'P 1'
#
loop_
_entity.id
_entity.type
_entity.pdbx_description
1 polymer ?
#
loop_
_entity_poly.entity_id
_entity_poly.type
_entity_poly.pdbx_seq_one_letter_code
_entity_poly.pdbx_strand_id
1 'polypeptide(L)'
;MRAGIPEYGCVINHDKTLTNYDAVTADGREVKRVKASERFPWCGFLLDTVTLEVSPDFSRFIGIQLRDTLTMSLNAHPGLALSMKLMYSVRPKCHPLLLDHNLNTRQSILLNVYHVFLLTAYKFHTYAKELPRGR
;
A
#
# COMPACT_ATOMS: atom_id res chain seq x y z
N MET A 1 -6.67 15.34 -21.08
CA MET A 1 -6.55 14.15 -20.20
C MET A 1 -7.79 13.90 -19.33
N ARG A 2 -8.48 14.92 -18.79
CA ARG A 2 -9.64 14.74 -17.87
C ARG A 2 -10.88 14.04 -18.45
N ALA A 3 -11.11 14.10 -19.76
CA ALA A 3 -12.23 13.40 -20.43
C ALA A 3 -12.01 11.88 -20.58
N GLY A 4 -10.86 11.35 -20.12
CA GLY A 4 -10.46 9.98 -20.41
C GLY A 4 -10.09 9.80 -21.88
N ILE A 5 -10.50 8.67 -22.46
CA ILE A 5 -10.29 8.34 -23.86
C ILE A 5 -11.65 7.91 -24.44
N PRO A 6 -12.51 8.89 -24.83
CA PRO A 6 -13.91 8.63 -25.18
C PRO A 6 -14.10 7.69 -26.38
N GLU A 7 -13.16 7.71 -27.33
CA GLU A 7 -13.12 6.80 -28.49
C GLU A 7 -13.11 5.31 -28.10
N TYR A 8 -12.62 4.97 -26.89
CA TYR A 8 -12.66 3.62 -26.33
C TYR A 8 -13.64 3.48 -25.15
N GLY A 9 -14.50 4.47 -24.90
CA GLY A 9 -15.41 4.47 -23.75
C GLY A 9 -14.72 4.59 -22.38
N CYS A 10 -13.44 4.97 -22.35
CA CYS A 10 -12.68 5.12 -21.11
C CYS A 10 -13.01 6.46 -20.45
N VAL A 11 -13.56 6.43 -19.24
CA VAL A 11 -13.87 7.63 -18.45
C VAL A 11 -13.04 7.70 -17.18
N ILE A 12 -12.71 8.91 -16.73
CA ILE A 12 -12.00 9.13 -15.47
C ILE A 12 -13.01 9.20 -14.32
N ASN A 13 -12.68 8.51 -13.22
CA ASN A 13 -13.47 8.60 -12.00
C ASN A 13 -13.09 9.88 -11.23
N HIS A 14 -14.00 10.86 -11.24
CA HIS A 14 -13.80 12.15 -10.57
C HIS A 14 -13.70 12.01 -9.04
N ASP A 15 -14.41 11.07 -8.43
CA ASP A 15 -14.36 10.83 -6.97
C ASP A 15 -13.01 10.26 -6.52
N LYS A 16 -12.27 9.65 -7.44
CA LYS A 16 -10.90 9.16 -7.21
C LYS A 16 -9.82 10.17 -7.61
N THR A 17 -10.21 11.32 -8.17
CA THR A 17 -9.26 12.38 -8.52
C THR A 17 -8.98 13.22 -7.28
N LEU A 18 -7.70 13.37 -6.95
CA LEU A 18 -7.24 14.09 -5.78
C LEU A 18 -6.22 15.16 -6.20
N THR A 19 -6.18 16.27 -5.48
CA THR A 19 -5.18 17.35 -5.63
C THR A 19 -4.65 17.80 -4.27
N ASN A 20 -3.53 18.50 -4.25
CA ASN A 20 -3.04 19.20 -3.04
C ASN A 20 -3.32 20.73 -3.09
N TYR A 21 -3.94 21.21 -4.16
CA TYR A 21 -4.38 22.59 -4.39
C TYR A 21 -5.86 22.63 -4.75
N ASP A 22 -6.46 23.82 -4.65
CA ASP A 22 -7.85 24.04 -5.00
C ASP A 22 -8.00 23.94 -6.52
N ALA A 23 -8.84 23.01 -6.97
CA ALA A 23 -9.02 22.71 -8.37
C ALA A 23 -10.50 22.50 -8.69
N VAL A 24 -10.92 23.05 -9.82
CA VAL A 24 -12.28 22.89 -10.35
C VAL A 24 -12.21 22.16 -11.69
N THR A 25 -13.16 21.28 -11.95
CA THR A 25 -13.31 20.58 -13.21
C THR A 25 -13.94 21.50 -14.27
N ALA A 26 -13.88 21.11 -15.54
CA ALA A 26 -14.43 21.94 -16.63
C ALA A 26 -15.97 22.09 -16.54
N ASP A 27 -16.64 21.11 -15.92
CA ASP A 27 -18.05 21.11 -15.58
C ASP A 27 -18.37 21.76 -14.22
N GLY A 28 -17.40 22.45 -13.62
CA GLY A 28 -17.60 23.28 -12.42
C GLY A 28 -17.57 22.53 -11.08
N ARG A 29 -17.21 21.25 -11.04
CA ARG A 29 -17.13 20.47 -9.80
C ARG A 29 -15.80 20.70 -9.09
N GLU A 30 -15.84 20.87 -7.78
CA GLU A 30 -14.62 20.92 -6.97
C GLU A 30 -13.96 19.53 -6.92
N VAL A 31 -12.65 19.51 -7.11
CA VAL A 31 -11.85 18.30 -6.94
C VAL A 31 -11.47 18.17 -5.47
N LYS A 32 -11.60 16.96 -4.93
CA LYS A 32 -11.25 16.71 -3.53
C LYS A 32 -9.76 17.01 -3.29
N ARG A 33 -9.52 18.00 -2.43
CA ARG A 33 -8.19 18.37 -1.97
C ARG A 33 -7.77 17.52 -0.77
N VAL A 34 -6.58 16.94 -0.85
CA VAL A 34 -5.88 16.29 0.26
C VAL A 34 -5.33 17.39 1.16
N LYS A 35 -5.63 17.33 2.46
CA LYS A 35 -5.16 18.34 3.42
C LYS A 35 -3.64 18.25 3.57
N ALA A 36 -2.99 19.34 3.99
CA ALA A 36 -1.55 19.33 4.25
C ALA A 36 -1.12 18.33 5.34
N SER A 37 -2.02 17.96 6.25
CA SER A 37 -1.82 16.93 7.27
C SER A 37 -2.07 15.51 6.79
N GLU A 38 -2.61 15.34 5.57
CA GLU A 38 -2.95 14.05 4.98
C GLU A 38 -1.90 13.68 3.93
N ARG A 39 -1.75 12.37 3.69
CA ARG A 39 -0.85 11.87 2.64
C ARG A 39 -1.63 11.48 1.39
N PHE A 40 -1.06 11.81 0.24
CA PHE A 40 -1.64 11.54 -1.06
C PHE A 40 -1.44 10.06 -1.44
N PRO A 41 -2.51 9.28 -1.68
CA PRO A 41 -2.40 7.87 -2.02
C PRO A 41 -2.05 7.66 -3.49
N TRP A 42 -1.05 6.82 -3.75
CA TRP A 42 -0.63 6.49 -5.10
C TRP A 42 0.02 5.10 -5.15
N CYS A 43 -0.55 4.19 -5.95
CA CYS A 43 0.02 2.87 -6.23
C CYS A 43 0.44 2.02 -5.01
N GLY A 44 -0.27 2.15 -3.87
CA GLY A 44 0.08 1.44 -2.62
C GLY A 44 1.16 2.12 -1.77
N PHE A 45 1.42 3.39 -2.07
CA PHE A 45 2.25 4.33 -1.32
C PHE A 45 1.42 5.56 -0.90
N LEU A 46 1.95 6.27 0.08
CA LEU A 46 1.45 7.52 0.62
C LEU A 46 2.56 8.57 0.48
N LEU A 47 2.27 9.64 -0.24
CA LEU A 47 3.17 10.76 -0.50
C LEU A 47 2.83 11.91 0.44
N ASP A 48 3.82 12.43 1.16
CA ASP A 48 3.69 13.70 1.85
C ASP A 48 3.79 14.84 0.83
N THR A 49 2.72 15.64 0.69
CA THR A 49 2.69 16.68 -0.35
C THR A 49 3.52 17.93 -0.02
N VAL A 50 4.12 17.98 1.17
CA VAL A 50 4.98 19.08 1.64
C VAL A 50 6.43 18.63 1.68
N THR A 51 6.72 17.51 2.37
CA THR A 51 8.10 17.01 2.51
C THR A 51 8.56 16.13 1.36
N LEU A 52 7.62 15.64 0.53
CA LEU A 52 7.84 14.68 -0.56
C LEU A 52 8.28 13.29 -0.09
N GLU A 53 8.29 13.03 1.21
CA GLU A 53 8.60 11.71 1.76
C GLU A 53 7.54 10.69 1.35
N VAL A 54 7.97 9.44 1.20
CA VAL A 54 7.14 8.34 0.73
C VAL A 54 7.05 7.27 1.80
N SER A 55 5.83 6.79 2.03
CA SER A 55 5.56 5.71 2.99
C SER A 55 4.67 4.64 2.37
N PRO A 56 4.72 3.39 2.85
CA PRO A 56 3.81 2.35 2.38
C PRO A 56 2.36 2.66 2.80
N ASP A 57 1.41 2.44 1.90
CA ASP A 57 -0.01 2.53 2.23
C ASP A 57 -0.53 1.19 2.79
N PHE A 58 -0.95 1.22 4.06
CA PHE A 58 -1.57 0.08 4.75
C PHE A 58 -3.05 0.30 5.04
N SER A 59 -3.65 1.40 4.57
CA SER A 59 -5.08 1.70 4.77
C SER A 59 -6.00 0.57 4.33
N ARG A 60 -5.58 -0.19 3.31
CA ARG A 60 -6.29 -1.37 2.80
C ARG A 60 -6.47 -2.51 3.79
N PHE A 61 -5.71 -2.53 4.90
CA PHE A 61 -5.82 -3.54 5.94
C PHE A 61 -6.72 -3.09 7.11
N ILE A 62 -7.19 -1.84 7.10
CA ILE A 62 -8.07 -1.31 8.14
C ILE A 62 -9.46 -1.93 7.97
N GLY A 63 -10.01 -2.45 9.07
CA GLY A 63 -11.39 -2.97 9.12
C GLY A 63 -11.62 -4.31 8.43
N ILE A 64 -10.56 -4.99 7.96
CA ILE A 64 -10.65 -6.33 7.36
C ILE A 64 -9.90 -7.37 8.17
N GLN A 65 -10.26 -8.64 8.03
CA GLN A 65 -9.48 -9.73 8.61
C GLN A 65 -8.25 -9.98 7.74
N LEU A 66 -7.05 -9.92 8.34
CA LEU A 66 -5.82 -10.12 7.58
C LEU A 66 -5.77 -11.49 6.89
N ARG A 67 -6.43 -12.50 7.48
CA ARG A 67 -6.62 -13.85 6.91
C ARG A 67 -7.13 -13.81 5.47
N ASP A 68 -8.09 -12.93 5.17
CA ASP A 68 -8.75 -12.83 3.86
C ASP A 68 -7.80 -12.31 2.77
N THR A 69 -6.66 -11.75 3.16
CA THR A 69 -5.62 -11.26 2.25
C THR A 69 -4.56 -12.31 1.91
N LEU A 70 -4.65 -13.51 2.51
CA LEU A 70 -3.62 -14.54 2.45
C LEU A 70 -4.12 -15.79 1.75
N THR A 71 -3.47 -16.18 0.65
CA THR A 71 -3.68 -17.49 0.05
C THR A 71 -3.00 -18.55 0.91
N MET A 72 -3.75 -19.54 1.38
CA MET A 72 -3.23 -20.68 2.12
C MET A 72 -2.83 -21.80 1.17
N SER A 73 -1.67 -22.42 1.40
CA SER A 73 -1.17 -23.52 0.56
C SER A 73 -1.12 -24.76 1.42
N LEU A 74 -1.91 -25.77 1.08
CA LEU A 74 -1.87 -27.09 1.71
C LEU A 74 -0.82 -27.95 1.01
N ASN A 75 0.44 -27.51 1.07
CA ASN A 75 1.55 -28.19 0.42
C ASN A 75 2.10 -29.27 1.32
N ALA A 76 2.69 -30.31 0.72
CA ALA A 76 3.46 -31.32 1.47
C ALA A 76 4.63 -30.71 2.29
N HIS A 77 5.08 -29.50 1.93
CA HIS A 77 6.19 -28.79 2.57
C HIS A 77 5.74 -27.42 3.13
N PRO A 78 4.93 -27.39 4.20
CA PRO A 78 4.30 -26.16 4.67
C PRO A 78 5.30 -25.12 5.20
N GLY A 79 6.42 -25.54 5.78
CA GLY A 79 7.48 -24.64 6.26
C GLY A 79 8.18 -23.89 5.13
N LEU A 80 8.48 -24.57 4.01
CA LEU A 80 9.07 -23.93 2.83
C LEU A 80 8.10 -22.93 2.20
N ALA A 81 6.82 -23.32 2.08
CA ALA A 81 5.78 -22.45 1.58
C ALA A 81 5.60 -21.19 2.44
N LEU A 82 5.65 -21.34 3.77
CA LEU A 82 5.62 -20.21 4.70
C LEU A 82 6.81 -19.28 4.48
N SER A 83 8.04 -19.81 4.45
CA SER A 83 9.25 -19.01 4.21
C SER A 83 9.15 -18.18 2.92
N MET A 84 8.74 -18.81 1.81
CA MET A 84 8.53 -18.11 0.54
C MET A 84 7.48 -17.01 0.64
N LYS A 85 6.35 -17.26 1.30
CA LYS A 85 5.28 -16.28 1.48
C LYS A 85 5.71 -15.08 2.32
N LEU A 86 6.53 -15.29 3.35
CA LEU A 86 7.10 -14.19 4.14
C LEU A 86 8.05 -13.34 3.29
N MET A 87 8.93 -13.98 2.52
CA MET A 87 9.81 -13.26 1.58
C MET A 87 9.00 -12.45 0.56
N TYR A 88 7.95 -13.02 -0.01
CA TYR A 88 7.06 -12.32 -0.95
C TYR A 88 6.23 -11.21 -0.29
N SER A 89 6.01 -11.25 1.02
CA SER A 89 5.38 -10.14 1.74
C SER A 89 6.31 -8.92 1.86
N VAL A 90 7.61 -9.17 2.05
CA VAL A 90 8.61 -8.10 2.24
C VAL A 90 9.08 -7.54 0.91
N ARG A 91 9.35 -8.40 -0.08
CA ARG A 91 10.03 -8.03 -1.33
C ARG A 91 9.41 -6.84 -2.08
N PRO A 92 8.08 -6.73 -2.27
CA PRO A 92 7.48 -5.58 -2.96
C PRO A 92 7.67 -4.25 -2.22
N LYS A 93 8.03 -4.30 -0.94
CA LYS A 93 8.25 -3.14 -0.08
C LYS A 93 9.73 -2.81 0.13
N CYS A 94 10.64 -3.62 -0.41
CA CYS A 94 12.04 -3.23 -0.63
C CYS A 94 12.17 -2.31 -1.86
N HIS A 95 11.29 -1.32 -1.97
CA HIS A 95 11.22 -0.44 -3.11
C HIS A 95 12.13 0.79 -2.90
N PRO A 96 12.88 1.26 -3.90
CA PRO A 96 13.75 2.43 -3.75
C PRO A 96 13.04 3.65 -3.15
N LEU A 97 11.80 3.90 -3.56
CA LEU A 97 10.97 4.99 -2.99
C LEU A 97 10.84 4.97 -1.46
N LEU A 98 10.95 3.81 -0.79
CA LEU A 98 10.83 3.71 0.67
C LEU A 98 12.18 3.75 1.41
N LEU A 99 13.27 3.48 0.70
CA LEU A 99 14.60 3.24 1.26
C LEU A 99 15.65 4.26 0.80
N ASP A 100 15.33 5.10 -0.19
CA ASP A 100 16.22 6.13 -0.70
C ASP A 100 16.28 7.33 0.28
N HIS A 101 17.49 7.59 0.78
CA HIS A 101 17.82 8.71 1.66
C HIS A 101 17.69 10.09 1.01
N ASN A 102 17.69 10.17 -0.32
CA ASN A 102 17.42 11.44 -1.02
C ASN A 102 15.93 11.79 -1.01
N LEU A 103 15.06 10.79 -0.87
CA LEU A 103 13.61 10.97 -0.84
C LEU A 103 13.05 10.97 0.59
N ASN A 104 13.70 10.25 1.51
CA ASN A 104 13.21 10.04 2.86
C ASN A 104 14.29 10.35 3.89
N THR A 105 13.89 10.94 5.01
CA THR A 105 14.77 11.05 6.16
C THR A 105 15.14 9.67 6.69
N ARG A 106 16.26 9.60 7.42
CA ARG A 106 16.68 8.35 8.10
C ARG A 106 15.58 7.80 9.01
N GLN A 107 14.85 8.68 9.71
CA GLN A 107 13.74 8.28 10.56
C GLN A 107 12.60 7.65 9.75
N SER A 108 12.19 8.29 8.65
CA SER A 108 11.14 7.76 7.76
C SER A 108 11.52 6.42 7.14
N ILE A 109 12.78 6.24 6.73
CA ILE A 109 13.27 4.94 6.21
C ILE A 109 13.14 3.85 7.29
N LEU A 110 13.60 4.12 8.51
CA LEU A 110 13.49 3.16 9.61
C LEU A 110 12.03 2.83 9.95
N LEU A 111 11.14 3.82 9.92
CA LEU A 111 9.70 3.62 10.09
C LEU A 111 9.09 2.79 8.96
N ASN A 112 9.46 3.06 7.71
CA ASN A 112 9.01 2.30 6.56
C ASN A 112 9.43 0.82 6.69
N VAL A 113 10.70 0.57 7.02
CA VAL A 113 11.22 -0.78 7.29
C VAL A 113 10.43 -1.44 8.42
N TYR A 114 10.27 -0.75 9.55
CA TYR A 114 9.52 -1.26 10.70
C TYR A 114 8.10 -1.67 10.31
N HIS A 115 7.33 -0.81 9.64
CA HIS A 115 5.94 -1.13 9.29
C HIS A 115 5.82 -2.31 8.32
N VAL A 116 6.76 -2.45 7.38
CA VAL A 116 6.80 -3.59 6.45
C VAL A 116 7.02 -4.90 7.19
N PHE A 117 7.96 -4.92 8.14
CA PHE A 117 8.22 -6.08 8.97
C PHE A 117 7.07 -6.36 9.94
N LEU A 118 6.44 -5.32 10.50
CA LEU A 118 5.28 -5.46 11.37
C LEU A 118 4.10 -6.12 10.63
N LEU A 119 3.75 -5.65 9.42
CA LEU A 119 2.72 -6.30 8.61
C LEU A 119 3.10 -7.75 8.29
N THR A 120 4.37 -8.01 7.97
CA THR A 120 4.86 -9.36 7.70
C THR A 120 4.76 -10.26 8.93
N ALA A 121 4.99 -9.74 10.13
CA ALA A 121 4.80 -10.46 11.39
C ALA A 121 3.33 -10.81 11.64
N TYR A 122 2.39 -9.90 11.36
CA TYR A 122 0.95 -10.23 11.43
C TYR A 122 0.56 -11.32 10.43
N LYS A 123 1.10 -11.28 9.20
CA LYS A 123 0.87 -12.33 8.21
C LYS A 123 1.48 -13.66 8.63
N PHE A 124 2.69 -13.64 9.19
CA PHE A 124 3.35 -14.81 9.77
C PHE A 124 2.47 -15.46 10.82
N HIS A 125 2.00 -14.68 11.80
CA HIS A 125 1.11 -15.17 12.86
C HIS A 125 -0.14 -15.83 12.28
N THR A 126 -0.75 -15.20 11.27
CA THR A 126 -1.94 -15.73 10.60
C THR A 126 -1.64 -17.05 9.89
N TYR A 127 -0.51 -17.17 9.18
CA TYR A 127 -0.11 -18.43 8.57
C TYR A 127 0.22 -19.51 9.60
N ALA A 128 0.94 -19.17 10.67
CA ALA A 128 1.37 -20.12 11.70
C ALA A 128 0.17 -20.74 12.43
N LYS A 129 -0.88 -19.96 12.70
CA LYS A 129 -2.13 -20.44 13.31
C LYS A 129 -2.84 -21.52 12.49
N GLU A 130 -2.63 -21.50 11.18
CA GLU A 130 -3.32 -22.36 10.23
C GLU A 130 -2.44 -23.52 9.74
N LEU A 131 -1.20 -23.60 10.22
CA LEU A 131 -0.36 -24.77 9.98
C LEU A 131 -0.97 -26.00 10.67
N PRO A 132 -0.85 -27.20 10.05
CA PRO A 132 -1.27 -28.42 10.70
C PRO A 132 -0.57 -28.54 12.06
N ARG A 133 -1.35 -28.75 13.11
CA ARG A 133 -0.79 -29.15 14.41
C ARG A 133 -0.30 -30.57 14.22
N GLY A 134 0.99 -30.80 14.51
CA GLY A 134 1.54 -32.16 14.55
C GLY A 134 0.68 -33.04 15.46
N ARG A 135 0.58 -34.33 15.12
CA ARG A 135 -0.04 -35.32 16.02
C ARG A 135 0.73 -35.40 17.33
#